data_AF-A0A4Q3UQ66-F1
#
_entry.id   AF-A0A4Q3UQ66-F1
#
_cell.length_a   1.000
_cell.length_b   1.000
_cell.length_c   1.000
_cell.angle_alpha   90.00
_cell.angle_beta   90.00
_cell.angle_gamma   90.00
#
_symmetry.space_group_name_H-M   'P 1'
#
loop_
_entity.id
_entity.type
_entity.pdbx_description
1 polymer ?
#
loop_
_entity_poly.entity_id
_entity_poly.type
_entity_poly.pdbx_seq_one_letter_code
_entity_poly.pdbx_strand_id
1 'polypeptide(L)' 'MKKLFLLALLIPLALFCFAQKAVNFTQLSKKGDPIIFLPHIGCSSEMWKEIAAHYQQDHAVYLADFAGFNGVVPLKAPYT' A
#
# COMPACT_ATOMS: atom_id res chain seq x y z
N MET A 1 -26.58 20.59 -23.64
CA MET A 1 -27.04 19.23 -23.23
C MET A 1 -26.04 18.12 -23.58
N LYS A 2 -25.43 18.08 -24.78
CA LYS A 2 -24.44 17.06 -25.17
C LYS A 2 -23.25 16.89 -24.20
N LYS A 3 -22.71 18.00 -23.67
CA LYS A 3 -21.61 17.97 -22.69
C LYS A 3 -22.03 17.37 -21.34
N LEU A 4 -23.26 17.64 -20.90
CA LEU A 4 -23.83 17.06 -19.67
C LEU A 4 -24.04 15.55 -19.81
N PHE A 5 -24.52 15.13 -20.98
CA PHE A 5 -24.68 13.72 -21.33
C PHE A 5 -23.34 12.97 -21.36
N LEU A 6 -22.30 13.57 -21.95
CA LEU A 6 -20.94 13.02 -21.93
C LEU A 6 -20.38 12.89 -20.51
N LEU A 7 -20.60 13.90 -19.66
CA LEU A 7 -20.15 13.87 -18.27
C LEU A 7 -20.87 12.77 -17.48
N ALA A 8 -22.19 12.63 -17.67
CA ALA A 8 -22.99 11.57 -17.05
C ALA A 8 -22.54 10.17 -17.48
N LEU A 9 -22.02 10.01 -18.70
CA LEU A 9 -21.48 8.75 -19.20
C LEU A 9 -20.09 8.41 -18.63
N LEU A 10 -19.26 9.41 -18.36
CA LEU A 10 -17.87 9.21 -17.88
C LEU A 10 -17.78 8.85 -16.39
N ILE A 11 -18.70 9.37 -15.56
CA ILE A 11 -18.74 9.11 -14.12
C ILE A 11 -18.82 7.61 -13.78
N PRO A 12 -19.73 6.80 -14.36
CA PRO A 12 -19.77 5.37 -14.06
C PRO A 12 -18.55 4.61 -14.60
N LEU A 13 -17.91 5.08 -15.67
CA LEU A 13 -16.69 4.46 -16.21
C LEU A 13 -15.52 4.53 -15.21
N ALA A 14 -15.44 5.63 -14.46
CA ALA A 14 -14.40 5.82 -13.44
C ALA A 14 -14.53 4.84 -12.26
N LEU A 15 -15.72 4.27 -12.03
CA LEU A 15 -15.96 3.30 -10.95
C LEU A 15 -15.33 1.92 -11.23
N PHE A 16 -14.94 1.64 -12.48
CA PHE A 16 -14.33 0.37 -12.89
C PHE A 16 -12.80 0.43 -13.01
N CYS A 17 -12.19 1.58 -12.71
CA CYS A 17 -10.74 1.74 -12.72
C CYS A 17 -10.13 1.39 -11.36
N PHE A 18 -9.82 0.10 -11.14
CA PHE A 18 -9.08 -0.35 -9.95
C PHE A 18 -7.59 -0.48 -10.26
N ALA A 19 -6.75 0.24 -9.50
CA ALA A 19 -5.29 0.07 -9.55
C ALA A 19 -4.87 -1.20 -8.78
N GLN A 20 -3.76 -1.81 -9.19
CA GLN A 20 -3.17 -2.92 -8.45
C GLN A 20 -2.54 -2.46 -7.14
N LYS A 21 -2.59 -3.31 -6.11
CA LYS A 21 -1.98 -3.02 -4.81
C LYS A 21 -0.50 -3.42 -4.83
N ALA A 22 0.38 -2.43 -4.97
CA ALA A 22 1.83 -2.64 -5.01
C ALA A 22 2.48 -2.80 -3.63
N VAL A 23 1.84 -2.26 -2.58
CA VAL A 23 2.35 -2.29 -1.20
C VAL A 23 1.22 -2.64 -0.24
N ASN A 24 1.46 -3.60 0.63
CA ASN A 24 0.64 -3.91 1.78
C ASN A 24 1.25 -3.25 3.02
N PHE A 25 0.42 -2.59 3.83
CA PHE A 25 0.86 -2.05 5.10
C PHE A 25 0.25 -2.83 6.25
N THR A 26 1.09 -3.26 7.18
CA THR A 26 0.69 -3.77 8.49
C THR A 26 0.87 -2.64 9.49
N GLN A 27 -0.23 -2.18 10.08
CA GLN A 27 -0.20 -1.10 11.06
C GLN A 27 -0.05 -1.67 12.47
N LEU A 28 0.98 -1.24 13.20
CA LEU A 28 1.24 -1.68 14.58
C LEU A 28 0.72 -0.67 15.61
N SER A 29 0.74 0.61 15.29
CA SER A 29 0.23 1.70 16.16
C SER A 29 -0.37 2.84 15.33
N LYS A 30 -1.24 3.64 15.96
CA LYS A 30 -1.96 4.76 15.32
C LYS A 30 -1.65 6.13 15.93
N LYS A 31 -0.79 6.19 16.95
CA LYS A 31 -0.60 7.39 17.78
C LYS A 31 0.70 8.11 17.41
N GLY A 32 0.66 9.43 17.28
CA GLY A 32 1.87 10.24 17.04
C GLY A 32 2.26 10.29 15.57
N ASP A 33 3.45 10.82 15.30
CA ASP A 33 3.94 11.03 13.94
C ASP A 33 4.21 9.69 13.24
N PRO A 34 3.87 9.55 11.94
CA PRO A 34 3.94 8.27 11.27
C PRO A 34 5.36 7.88 10.84
N ILE A 35 5.72 6.62 11.06
CA ILE A 35 6.96 6.00 10.55
C ILE A 35 6.58 4.79 9.69
N ILE A 36 7.15 4.75 8.48
CA ILE A 36 6.99 3.65 7.52
C ILE A 36 8.32 2.92 7.38
N PHE A 37 8.33 1.63 7.71
CA PHE A 37 9.50 0.78 7.55
C PHE A 37 9.45 0.07 6.20
N LEU A 38 10.46 0.33 5.37
CA LEU A 38 10.63 -0.30 4.05
C LEU A 38 11.65 -1.45 4.16
N PRO A 39 11.31 -2.68 3.76
CA PRO A 39 12.24 -3.79 3.77
C PRO A 39 13.27 -3.65 2.65
N HIS A 40 14.39 -4.36 2.80
CA HIS A 40 15.29 -4.57 1.67
C HIS A 40 14.59 -5.37 0.57
N ILE A 41 15.04 -5.22 -0.68
CA ILE A 41 14.50 -6.01 -1.79
C ILE A 41 14.69 -7.51 -1.52
N GLY A 42 13.66 -8.33 -1.74
CA GLY A 42 13.71 -9.75 -1.39
C GLY A 42 13.28 -10.09 0.03
N CYS A 43 13.15 -9.12 0.93
CA CYS A 43 12.85 -9.36 2.34
C CYS A 43 11.39 -9.06 2.70
N SER A 44 10.93 -9.68 3.78
CA SER A 44 9.69 -9.34 4.46
C SER A 44 9.88 -8.10 5.35
N SER A 45 8.81 -7.33 5.52
CA SER A 45 8.76 -6.20 6.46
C SER A 45 9.01 -6.62 7.92
N GLU A 46 8.86 -7.91 8.25
CA GLU A 46 9.13 -8.48 9.57
C GLU A 46 10.58 -8.29 10.03
N MET A 47 11.54 -8.05 9.13
CA MET A 47 12.92 -7.72 9.50
C MET A 47 13.01 -6.50 10.43
N TRP A 48 12.00 -5.63 10.41
CA TRP A 48 11.92 -4.44 11.23
C TRP A 48 11.19 -4.64 12.57
N LYS A 49 10.68 -5.84 12.87
CA LYS A 49 9.76 -6.08 14.00
C LYS A 49 10.28 -5.54 15.34
N GLU A 50 11.55 -5.77 15.65
CA GLU A 50 12.16 -5.33 16.91
C GLU A 50 12.29 -3.81 16.99
N ILE A 51 12.75 -3.19 15.90
CA ILE A 51 12.93 -1.74 15.81
C ILE A 51 11.56 -1.04 15.81
N ALA A 52 10.61 -1.55 15.05
CA ALA A 52 9.23 -1.07 15.01
C ALA A 52 8.54 -1.15 16.38
N ALA A 53 8.83 -2.19 17.17
CA ALA A 53 8.30 -2.33 18.53
C ALA A 53 8.81 -1.27 19.52
N HIS A 54 9.99 -0.70 19.28
CA HIS A 54 10.49 0.44 20.04
C HIS A 54 9.71 1.72 19.70
N TYR A 55 9.55 2.02 18.42
CA TYR A 55 8.89 3.25 17.97
C TYR A 55 7.37 3.25 18.12
N GLN A 56 6.72 2.08 18.19
CA GLN A 56 5.24 2.03 18.29
C GLN A 56 4.69 2.62 19.61
N GLN A 57 5.55 2.85 20.62
CA GLN A 57 5.16 3.41 21.92
C GLN A 57 4.67 4.86 21.79
N ASP A 58 5.23 5.61 20.84
CA ASP A 58 5.01 7.05 20.65
C ASP A 58 4.76 7.46 19.20
N HIS A 59 4.95 6.57 18.22
CA HIS A 59 4.72 6.82 16.79
C HIS A 59 3.67 5.87 16.18
N ALA A 60 3.02 6.34 15.12
CA ALA A 60 2.15 5.51 14.30
C ALA A 60 3.06 4.69 13.37
N VAL A 61 3.05 3.37 13.53
CA VAL A 61 4.05 2.51 12.88
C VAL A 61 3.41 1.63 11.84
N TYR A 62 4.02 1.61 10.65
CA TYR A 62 3.60 0.83 9.50
C TYR A 62 4.77 0.01 8.96
N LEU A 63 4.53 -1.28 8.79
CA LEU A 63 5.45 -2.19 8.10
C LEU A 63 4.97 -2.37 6.65
N ALA A 64 5.85 -2.16 5.68
CA ALA A 64 5.51 -2.21 4.25
C ALA A 64 5.97 -3.54 3.62
N ASP A 65 5.04 -4.33 3.08
CA ASP A 65 5.36 -5.51 2.26
C ASP A 65 5.09 -5.22 0.79
N PHE A 66 6.11 -5.39 -0.05
CA PHE A 66 6.01 -5.16 -1.49
C PHE A 66 5.39 -6.36 -2.21
N ALA A 67 4.62 -6.07 -3.27
CA ALA A 67 4.08 -7.09 -4.16
C ALA A 67 5.19 -8.01 -4.70
N GLY A 68 4.96 -9.32 -4.63
CA GLY A 68 5.93 -10.36 -4.99
C GLY A 68 6.83 -10.83 -3.86
N PHE A 69 6.77 -10.20 -2.68
CA PHE A 69 7.51 -10.59 -1.48
C PHE A 69 6.57 -10.86 -0.30
N ASN A 70 7.05 -11.56 0.72
CA ASN A 70 6.28 -11.91 1.93
C ASN A 70 4.87 -12.51 1.66
N GLY A 71 4.75 -13.34 0.60
CA GLY A 71 3.46 -13.93 0.20
C GLY A 71 2.48 -12.95 -0.44
N VAL A 72 2.84 -11.67 -0.65
CA VAL A 72 2.03 -10.70 -1.38
C VAL A 72 2.05 -11.04 -2.86
N VAL A 73 0.86 -11.11 -3.46
CA VAL A 73 0.69 -11.41 -4.90
C VAL A 73 1.52 -10.42 -5.74
N PRO A 74 2.39 -10.89 -6.66
CA PRO A 74 3.12 -10.02 -7.57
C PRO A 74 2.20 -9.15 -8.43
N LEU A 75 2.71 -7.99 -8.85
CA LEU A 75 2.03 -7.19 -9.86
C LEU A 75 1.88 -7.98 -11.16
N LYS A 76 0.79 -7.75 -11.91
CA LYS A 76 0.67 -8.37 -13.23
C LYS A 76 1.69 -7.70 -14.16
N ALA A 77 2.51 -8.51 -14.81
CA ALA A 77 3.50 -8.06 -15.78
C ALA A 77 2.84 -7.29 -16.96
N PRO A 78 3.60 -6.39 -17.59
CA PRO A 78 4.45 -6.85 -18.70
C PRO A 78 5.97 -6.79 -18.42
N TYR A 79 6.39 -6.48 -17.19
CA TYR A 79 7.79 -6.14 -16.90
C TYR A 79 8.65 -7.33 -16.43
N THR A 80 8.68 -8.41 -17.22
CA THR A 80 9.73 -9.44 -17.14
C THR A 80 10.85 -9.12 -18.11
#